data_AF-A0A523ZZM9-F1
#
_entry.id   AF-A0A523ZZM9-F1
#
_cell.length_a   1.000
_cell.length_b   1.000
_cell.length_c   1.000
_cell.angle_alpha   90.00
_cell.angle_beta   90.00
_cell.angle_gamma   90.00
#
_symmetry.space_group_name_H-M   'P 1'
#
loop_
_entity.id
_entity.type
_entity.pdbx_description
1 polymer ?
#
loop_
_entity_poly.entity_id
_entity_poly.type
_entity_poly.pdbx_seq_one_letter_code
_entity_poly.pdbx_strand_id
1 'polypeptide(L)'
;MAEMCERNGVEWLNLRHVKDRVELPIPDGLTLKKITVPKIVAESAVISAAKMKTHSETKVTLGMKNMFGLLPDKFKGRYHMRGMHKVILDINTVLRPALTVIDGFVAMEGRGPVHGKSVQMDTIIAGADPVATDSTASRVMGFDPHGIGHISMAYEKGFGEIDDIDVLGDDIENVKRVFKRL
;
A
#
# COMPACT_ATOMS: atom_id res chain seq x y z
N MET A 1 6.32 15.26 8.33
CA MET A 1 7.20 14.57 7.36
C MET A 1 8.44 15.40 7.06
N ALA A 2 8.32 16.63 6.54
CA ALA A 2 9.48 17.49 6.26
C ALA A 2 10.41 17.68 7.47
N GLU A 3 9.86 18.03 8.64
CA GLU A 3 10.62 18.15 9.90
C GLU A 3 11.32 16.84 10.30
N MET A 4 10.69 15.68 10.07
CA MET A 4 11.29 14.38 10.37
C MET A 4 12.47 14.10 9.43
N CYS A 5 12.32 14.39 8.13
CA CYS A 5 13.40 14.26 7.16
C CYS A 5 14.58 15.16 7.53
N GLU A 6 14.33 16.44 7.86
CA GLU A 6 15.35 17.39 8.31
C GLU A 6 16.11 16.90 9.54
N ARG A 7 15.39 16.44 10.57
CA ARG A 7 15.98 15.88 11.80
C ARG A 7 16.88 14.67 11.56
N ASN A 8 16.64 13.91 10.49
CA ASN A 8 17.43 12.72 10.14
C ASN A 8 18.45 12.98 9.01
N GLY A 9 18.62 14.23 8.57
CA GLY A 9 19.53 14.57 7.47
C GLY A 9 19.12 13.96 6.12
N VAL A 10 17.83 13.69 5.93
CA VAL A 10 17.26 13.13 4.70
C VAL A 10 16.62 14.23 3.88
N GLU A 11 16.87 14.24 2.57
CA GLU A 11 16.22 15.18 1.66
C GLU A 11 14.70 14.94 1.63
N TRP A 12 13.92 16.00 1.88
CA TRP A 12 12.48 15.96 1.71
C TRP A 12 12.09 16.46 0.32
N LEU A 13 11.48 15.57 -0.48
CA LEU A 13 11.04 15.88 -1.84
C LEU A 13 9.54 15.73 -2.00
N ASN A 14 8.85 16.79 -2.43
CA ASN A 14 7.45 16.71 -2.83
C ASN A 14 7.32 16.30 -4.30
N LEU A 15 6.99 15.03 -4.53
CA LEU A 15 6.84 14.41 -5.85
C LEU A 15 5.80 15.10 -6.78
N ARG A 16 4.88 15.89 -6.22
CA ARG A 16 3.93 16.68 -7.02
C ARG A 16 4.64 17.76 -7.85
N HIS A 17 5.70 18.35 -7.31
CA HIS A 17 6.40 19.49 -7.92
C HIS A 17 7.59 19.08 -8.80
N VAL A 18 7.96 17.79 -8.79
CA VAL A 18 9.00 17.25 -9.67
C VAL A 18 8.51 17.30 -11.13
N LYS A 19 9.27 18.04 -11.96
CA LYS A 19 8.99 18.24 -13.39
C LYS A 19 9.52 17.11 -14.26
N ASP A 20 10.68 16.53 -13.90
CA ASP A 20 11.28 15.43 -14.62
C ASP A 20 10.48 14.13 -14.40
N ARG A 21 9.86 13.64 -15.46
CA ARG A 21 8.87 12.56 -15.41
C ARG A 21 9.09 11.60 -16.56
N VAL A 22 8.81 10.33 -16.28
CA VAL A 22 8.86 9.25 -17.25
C VAL A 22 7.48 8.60 -17.36
N GLU A 23 7.17 8.10 -18.55
CA GLU A 23 6.00 7.28 -18.80
C GLU A 23 6.39 5.81 -18.73
N LEU A 24 5.70 5.06 -17.86
CA LEU A 24 5.89 3.62 -17.71
C LEU A 24 4.71 2.91 -18.38
N PRO A 25 4.94 2.11 -19.43
CA PRO A 25 3.89 1.23 -19.97
C PRO A 25 3.53 0.18 -18.91
N ILE A 26 2.28 -0.27 -18.91
CA ILE A 26 1.79 -1.35 -18.03
C ILE A 26 1.39 -2.51 -18.93
N PRO A 27 2.32 -3.46 -19.20
CA PRO A 27 2.00 -4.68 -19.91
C PRO A 27 0.89 -5.44 -19.16
N ASP A 28 -0.10 -5.95 -19.91
CA ASP A 28 -1.23 -6.72 -19.38
C ASP A 28 -2.00 -6.05 -18.24
N GLY A 29 -2.01 -4.71 -18.25
CA GLY A 29 -2.76 -3.89 -17.31
C GLY A 29 -4.27 -4.15 -17.41
N LEU A 30 -4.92 -4.32 -16.27
CA LEU A 30 -6.35 -4.61 -16.17
C LEU A 30 -7.21 -3.38 -16.50
N THR A 31 -6.69 -2.20 -16.20
CA THR A 31 -7.39 -0.91 -16.36
C THR A 31 -6.50 0.15 -17.01
N LEU A 32 -5.23 0.21 -16.62
CA LEU A 32 -4.28 1.21 -17.09
C LEU A 32 -3.36 0.62 -18.16
N LYS A 33 -3.14 1.39 -19.23
CA LYS A 33 -2.15 1.03 -20.27
C LYS A 33 -0.75 1.56 -19.96
N LYS A 34 -0.67 2.64 -19.18
CA LYS A 34 0.55 3.35 -18.82
C LYS A 34 0.29 4.32 -17.67
N ILE A 35 1.36 4.69 -16.96
CA ILE A 35 1.35 5.71 -15.90
C ILE A 35 2.51 6.69 -16.08
N THR A 36 2.36 7.91 -15.57
CA THR A 36 3.43 8.92 -15.59
C THR A 36 3.83 9.25 -14.16
N VAL A 37 5.10 9.03 -13.83
CA VAL A 37 5.65 9.25 -12.48
C VAL A 37 6.94 10.09 -12.54
N PRO A 38 7.35 10.72 -11.44
CA PRO A 38 8.68 11.35 -11.37
C PRO A 38 9.78 10.35 -11.70
N LYS A 39 10.75 10.75 -12.52
CA LYS A 39 11.81 9.85 -13.02
C LYS A 39 12.58 9.16 -11.88
N ILE A 40 12.88 9.91 -10.81
CA ILE A 40 13.53 9.41 -9.60
C ILE A 40 12.83 8.19 -8.98
N VAL A 41 11.50 8.10 -9.07
CA VAL A 41 10.74 6.96 -8.53
C VAL A 41 10.93 5.71 -9.37
N ALA A 42 11.09 5.85 -10.68
CA ALA A 42 11.29 4.73 -11.60
C ALA A 42 12.73 4.21 -11.59
N GLU A 43 13.70 5.05 -11.21
CA GLU A 43 15.14 4.73 -11.24
C GLU A 43 15.72 4.40 -9.86
N SER A 44 14.89 4.39 -8.82
CA SER A 44 15.32 4.12 -7.43
C SER A 44 14.58 2.94 -6.83
N ALA A 45 15.19 2.28 -5.83
CA ALA A 45 14.46 1.38 -4.96
C ALA A 45 13.46 2.18 -4.11
N VAL A 46 12.18 1.78 -4.16
CA VAL A 46 11.12 2.44 -3.40
C VAL A 46 10.83 1.68 -2.11
N ILE A 47 10.93 2.34 -0.97
CA ILE A 47 10.46 1.81 0.32
C ILE A 47 9.09 2.44 0.61
N SER A 48 8.05 1.61 0.66
CA SER A 48 6.68 2.05 0.96
C SER A 48 6.48 2.12 2.47
N ALA A 49 6.33 3.32 3.03
CA ALA A 49 5.91 3.52 4.42
C ALA A 49 4.40 3.77 4.45
N ALA A 50 3.63 2.71 4.71
CA ALA A 50 2.17 2.75 4.76
C ALA A 50 1.65 2.81 6.19
N LYS A 51 0.44 3.34 6.37
CA LYS A 51 -0.24 3.37 7.67
C LYS A 51 -1.30 2.28 7.74
N MET A 52 -1.41 1.60 8.87
CA MET A 52 -2.44 0.58 9.12
C MET A 52 -3.83 1.23 9.29
N LYS A 53 -4.68 1.15 8.27
CA LYS A 53 -6.04 1.72 8.33
C LYS A 53 -7.05 0.88 7.55
N THR A 54 -8.30 0.91 8.00
CA THR A 54 -9.43 0.49 7.16
C THR A 54 -9.67 1.48 6.01
N HIS A 55 -10.28 0.98 4.94
CA HIS A 55 -10.68 1.79 3.79
C HIS A 55 -12.05 1.34 3.28
N SER A 56 -12.93 2.28 2.99
CA SER A 56 -14.31 1.99 2.56
C SER A 56 -14.42 1.16 1.29
N GLU A 57 -13.67 1.52 0.25
CA GLU A 57 -13.72 0.84 -1.05
C GLU A 57 -12.85 -0.43 -1.12
N THR A 58 -11.69 -0.42 -0.47
CA THR A 58 -10.64 -1.44 -0.66
C THR A 58 -10.41 -2.33 0.56
N LYS A 59 -11.26 -2.19 1.59
CA LYS A 59 -11.16 -2.80 2.93
C LYS A 59 -9.99 -2.28 3.75
N VAL A 60 -8.80 -2.19 3.18
CA VAL A 60 -7.55 -1.78 3.85
C VAL A 60 -6.76 -0.75 3.03
N THR A 61 -5.90 0.04 3.68
CA THR A 61 -5.10 1.08 3.01
C THR A 61 -3.72 0.69 2.54
N LEU A 62 -3.24 -0.54 2.79
CA LEU A 62 -1.85 -0.88 3.07
C LEU A 62 -0.84 -0.71 1.90
N GLY A 63 0.35 -1.31 2.01
CA GLY A 63 1.54 -1.04 1.22
C GLY A 63 1.30 -0.92 -0.28
N MET A 64 0.55 -1.86 -0.87
CA MET A 64 0.22 -1.84 -2.28
C MET A 64 -0.59 -0.60 -2.65
N LYS A 65 -1.58 -0.23 -1.84
CA LYS A 65 -2.41 0.95 -2.07
C LYS A 65 -1.66 2.25 -1.78
N ASN A 66 -0.64 2.24 -0.93
CA ASN A 66 0.21 3.42 -0.72
C ASN A 66 0.89 3.87 -2.02
N MET A 67 1.23 2.93 -2.91
CA MET A 67 1.80 3.21 -4.24
C MET A 67 0.85 4.02 -5.13
N PHE A 68 -0.47 3.98 -4.87
CA PHE A 68 -1.45 4.84 -5.55
C PHE A 68 -1.16 6.34 -5.36
N GLY A 69 -0.47 6.72 -4.28
CA GLY A 69 -0.03 8.09 -4.03
C GLY A 69 0.90 8.66 -5.10
N LEU A 70 1.59 7.80 -5.86
CA LEU A 70 2.50 8.19 -6.94
C LEU A 70 1.76 8.69 -8.19
N LEU A 71 0.47 8.41 -8.31
CA LEU A 71 -0.33 8.83 -9.46
C LEU A 71 -0.69 10.32 -9.40
N PRO A 72 -0.70 11.04 -10.54
CA PRO A 72 -1.08 12.45 -10.58
C PRO A 72 -2.49 12.71 -10.04
N ASP A 73 -2.62 13.72 -9.18
CA ASP A 73 -3.89 14.10 -8.53
C ASP A 73 -5.05 14.32 -9.52
N LYS A 74 -4.75 14.91 -10.69
CA LYS A 74 -5.72 15.20 -11.76
C LYS A 74 -6.52 13.97 -12.20
N PHE A 75 -5.97 12.77 -12.03
CA PHE A 75 -6.59 11.54 -12.51
C PHE A 75 -7.16 10.64 -11.41
N LYS A 76 -6.96 10.98 -10.13
CA LYS A 76 -7.41 10.16 -9.00
C LYS A 76 -8.91 9.86 -9.03
N GLY A 77 -9.76 10.86 -9.32
CA GLY A 77 -11.20 10.65 -9.46
C GLY A 77 -11.59 9.68 -10.59
N ARG A 78 -10.85 9.68 -11.70
CA ARG A 78 -11.08 8.73 -12.81
C ARG A 78 -10.63 7.31 -12.47
N TYR A 79 -9.63 7.15 -11.61
CA TYR A 79 -9.18 5.83 -11.15
C TYR A 79 -10.18 5.18 -10.20
N HIS A 80 -10.81 5.96 -9.30
CA HIS A 80 -11.91 5.46 -8.45
C HIS A 80 -13.06 4.90 -9.31
N MET A 81 -13.47 5.60 -10.36
CA MET A 81 -14.53 5.13 -11.25
C MET A 81 -14.17 3.88 -12.08
N ARG A 82 -12.88 3.53 -12.19
CA ARG A 82 -12.40 2.40 -13.01
C ARG A 82 -12.07 1.14 -12.19
N GLY A 83 -12.47 1.11 -10.92
CA GLY A 83 -12.22 0.01 -9.99
C GLY A 83 -10.86 0.13 -9.32
N MET A 84 -10.84 0.66 -8.10
CA MET A 84 -9.61 0.94 -7.35
C MET A 84 -8.69 -0.27 -7.21
N HIS A 85 -9.25 -1.47 -6.99
CA HIS A 85 -8.45 -2.69 -6.84
C HIS A 85 -7.60 -3.00 -8.08
N LYS A 86 -8.16 -2.86 -9.28
CA LYS A 86 -7.45 -3.11 -10.53
C LYS A 86 -6.35 -2.08 -10.77
N VAL A 87 -6.65 -0.81 -10.46
CA VAL A 87 -5.67 0.27 -10.58
C VAL A 87 -4.50 0.07 -9.60
N ILE A 88 -4.78 -0.32 -8.34
CA ILE A 88 -3.72 -0.62 -7.37
C ILE A 88 -2.80 -1.72 -7.90
N LEU A 89 -3.38 -2.82 -8.42
CA LEU A 89 -2.59 -3.91 -8.99
C LEU A 89 -1.73 -3.42 -10.16
N ASP A 90 -2.32 -2.74 -11.14
CA ASP A 90 -1.63 -2.21 -12.32
C ASP A 90 -0.43 -1.32 -11.98
N ILE A 91 -0.48 -0.56 -10.88
CA ILE A 91 0.67 0.24 -10.43
C ILE A 91 1.75 -0.67 -9.86
N ASN A 92 1.37 -1.64 -9.02
CA ASN A 92 2.33 -2.50 -8.33
C ASN A 92 3.03 -3.49 -9.27
N THR A 93 2.50 -3.72 -10.49
CA THR A 93 3.21 -4.52 -11.51
C THR A 93 4.40 -3.80 -12.14
N VAL A 94 4.41 -2.47 -12.14
CA VAL A 94 5.48 -1.65 -12.75
C VAL A 94 6.27 -0.81 -11.74
N LEU A 95 5.69 -0.53 -10.58
CA LEU A 95 6.28 0.21 -9.47
C LEU A 95 6.10 -0.61 -8.20
N ARG A 96 6.77 -1.76 -8.17
CA ARG A 96 6.79 -2.62 -7.00
C ARG A 96 7.71 -2.02 -5.93
N PRO A 97 7.26 -1.81 -4.69
CA PRO A 97 8.15 -1.40 -3.61
C PRO A 97 9.16 -2.51 -3.31
N ALA A 98 10.42 -2.14 -3.08
CA ALA A 98 11.49 -3.05 -2.68
C ALA A 98 11.34 -3.51 -1.22
N LEU A 99 10.73 -2.67 -0.38
CA LEU A 99 10.36 -2.98 0.98
C LEU A 99 9.05 -2.26 1.31
N THR A 100 8.11 -2.96 1.93
CA THR A 100 6.91 -2.38 2.51
C THR A 100 7.05 -2.37 4.01
N VAL A 101 6.81 -1.22 4.64
CA VAL A 101 6.77 -1.04 6.09
C VAL A 101 5.41 -0.46 6.45
N ILE A 102 4.66 -1.22 7.24
CA ILE A 102 3.33 -0.86 7.71
C ILE A 102 3.46 -0.39 9.15
N ASP A 103 3.27 0.90 9.36
CA ASP A 103 3.18 1.53 10.67
C ASP A 103 1.78 1.31 11.25
N GLY A 104 1.71 0.39 12.22
CA GLY A 104 0.54 0.12 13.04
C GLY A 104 0.56 0.79 14.41
N PHE A 105 1.61 1.51 14.81
CA PHE A 105 1.80 2.02 16.17
C PHE A 105 0.51 2.64 16.75
N VAL A 106 -0.06 3.58 15.98
CA VAL A 106 -1.45 4.04 16.11
C VAL A 106 -2.18 3.79 14.78
N ALA A 107 -3.00 2.75 14.70
CA ALA A 107 -3.80 2.39 13.54
C ALA A 107 -5.15 3.14 13.47
N MET A 108 -5.95 2.88 12.43
CA MET A 108 -7.31 3.42 12.27
C MET A 108 -8.32 2.34 11.86
N GLU A 109 -9.42 2.22 12.59
CA GLU A 109 -10.53 1.31 12.31
C GLU A 109 -11.84 2.02 11.95
N GLY A 110 -12.84 1.29 11.45
CA GLY A 110 -14.17 1.80 11.13
C GLY A 110 -14.22 2.58 9.82
N ARG A 111 -14.76 3.81 9.85
CA ARG A 111 -14.98 4.69 8.69
C ARG A 111 -13.69 5.34 8.13
N GLY A 112 -12.62 4.56 8.07
CA GLY A 112 -11.37 4.94 7.41
C GLY A 112 -11.54 5.13 5.89
N PRO A 113 -10.61 5.84 5.22
CA PRO A 113 -9.33 6.31 5.77
C PRO A 113 -9.38 7.71 6.39
N VAL A 114 -10.54 8.37 6.42
CA VAL A 114 -10.69 9.77 6.86
C VAL A 114 -11.45 9.90 8.19
N HIS A 115 -12.57 9.19 8.35
CA HIS A 115 -13.49 9.33 9.50
C HIS A 115 -13.43 8.14 10.46
N GLY A 116 -12.30 7.40 10.44
CA GLY A 116 -12.11 6.24 11.30
C GLY A 116 -11.76 6.63 12.74
N LYS A 117 -11.77 5.63 13.63
CA LYS A 117 -11.34 5.77 15.02
C LYS A 117 -9.89 5.31 15.15
N SER A 118 -9.07 6.05 15.88
CA SER A 118 -7.70 5.63 16.22
C SER A 118 -7.71 4.40 17.13
N VAL A 119 -6.76 3.49 16.90
CA VAL A 119 -6.55 2.27 17.68
C VAL A 119 -5.08 2.12 17.96
N GLN A 120 -4.69 1.96 19.22
CA GLN A 120 -3.32 1.62 19.56
C GLN A 120 -3.07 0.15 19.24
N MET A 121 -2.07 -0.14 18.40
CA MET A 121 -1.62 -1.53 18.14
C MET A 121 -0.17 -1.76 18.55
N ASP A 122 0.66 -0.72 18.67
CA ASP A 122 2.09 -0.85 19.00
C ASP A 122 2.84 -1.85 18.10
N THR A 123 2.40 -1.98 16.84
CA THR A 123 2.87 -3.01 15.90
C THR A 123 3.48 -2.37 14.65
N ILE A 124 4.57 -2.96 14.14
CA ILE A 124 5.13 -2.68 12.82
C ILE A 124 5.23 -4.00 12.06
N ILE A 125 4.83 -4.00 10.79
CA ILE A 125 4.93 -5.18 9.91
C ILE A 125 5.75 -4.75 8.69
N ALA A 126 6.78 -5.50 8.34
CA ALA A 126 7.62 -5.18 7.19
C ALA A 126 8.01 -6.42 6.40
N GLY A 127 8.13 -6.27 5.09
CA GLY A 127 8.51 -7.35 4.18
C GLY A 127 8.81 -6.87 2.76
N ALA A 128 9.61 -7.66 2.05
CA ALA A 128 10.02 -7.37 0.67
C ALA A 128 8.96 -7.78 -0.37
N ASP A 129 8.08 -8.72 -0.03
CA ASP A 129 6.90 -9.02 -0.83
C ASP A 129 5.71 -8.18 -0.33
N PRO A 130 5.26 -7.16 -1.09
CA PRO A 130 4.10 -6.35 -0.71
C PRO A 130 2.80 -7.16 -0.59
N VAL A 131 2.63 -8.26 -1.35
CA VAL A 131 1.42 -9.09 -1.25
C VAL A 131 1.42 -9.83 0.08
N ALA A 132 2.54 -10.47 0.44
CA ALA A 132 2.69 -11.15 1.72
C ALA A 132 2.60 -10.17 2.90
N THR A 133 3.18 -8.98 2.77
CA THR A 133 3.19 -7.95 3.82
C THR A 133 1.79 -7.40 4.07
N ASP A 134 1.07 -7.04 3.00
CA ASP A 134 -0.32 -6.57 3.11
C ASP A 134 -1.27 -7.69 3.56
N SER A 135 -1.02 -8.94 3.17
CA SER A 135 -1.77 -10.12 3.61
C SER A 135 -1.62 -10.35 5.11
N THR A 136 -0.38 -10.30 5.61
CA THR A 136 -0.06 -10.47 7.03
C THR A 136 -0.71 -9.37 7.86
N ALA A 137 -0.56 -8.11 7.45
CA ALA A 137 -1.22 -6.99 8.13
C ALA A 137 -2.75 -7.07 8.06
N SER A 138 -3.32 -7.56 6.96
CA SER A 138 -4.76 -7.81 6.84
C SER A 138 -5.23 -8.84 7.87
N ARG A 139 -4.50 -9.94 8.07
CA ARG A 139 -4.79 -10.95 9.10
C ARG A 139 -4.71 -10.37 10.51
N VAL A 140 -3.69 -9.56 10.80
CA VAL A 140 -3.54 -8.84 12.07
C VAL A 140 -4.74 -7.92 12.32
N MET A 141 -5.26 -7.27 11.31
CA MET A 141 -6.46 -6.41 11.38
C MET A 141 -7.79 -7.21 11.43
N GLY A 142 -7.74 -8.54 11.35
CA GLY A 142 -8.93 -9.42 11.31
C GLY A 142 -9.67 -9.44 9.98
N PHE A 143 -8.97 -9.19 8.86
CA PHE A 143 -9.47 -9.37 7.51
C PHE A 143 -8.93 -10.65 6.88
N ASP A 144 -9.74 -11.29 6.05
CA ASP A 144 -9.28 -12.34 5.15
C ASP A 144 -8.62 -11.71 3.91
N PRO A 145 -7.32 -11.95 3.66
CA PRO A 145 -6.61 -11.38 2.52
C PRO A 145 -7.16 -11.84 1.16
N HIS A 146 -7.71 -13.06 1.06
CA HIS A 146 -8.37 -13.54 -0.17
C HIS A 146 -9.61 -12.72 -0.50
N GLY A 147 -10.24 -12.12 0.51
CA GLY A 147 -11.36 -11.20 0.32
C GLY A 147 -10.95 -9.79 -0.14
N ILE A 148 -9.66 -9.45 -0.23
CA ILE A 148 -9.20 -8.10 -0.58
C ILE A 148 -8.74 -8.09 -2.04
N GLY A 149 -9.58 -7.54 -2.92
CA GLY A 149 -9.44 -7.77 -4.37
C GLY A 149 -8.08 -7.44 -5.00
N HIS A 150 -7.32 -6.46 -4.49
CA HIS A 150 -6.01 -6.13 -5.09
C HIS A 150 -4.89 -7.05 -4.59
N ILE A 151 -5.06 -7.63 -3.41
CA ILE A 151 -4.16 -8.62 -2.83
C ILE A 151 -4.44 -9.97 -3.51
N SER A 152 -5.70 -10.41 -3.55
CA SER A 152 -6.10 -11.68 -4.17
C SER A 152 -5.74 -11.74 -5.67
N MET A 153 -6.06 -10.70 -6.44
CA MET A 153 -5.69 -10.64 -7.86
C MET A 153 -4.17 -10.62 -8.08
N ALA A 154 -3.38 -10.07 -7.14
CA ALA A 154 -1.92 -10.08 -7.25
C ALA A 154 -1.37 -11.49 -7.07
N TYR A 155 -1.86 -12.21 -6.06
CA TYR A 155 -1.54 -13.60 -5.81
C TYR A 155 -1.93 -14.51 -6.97
N GLU A 156 -3.15 -14.39 -7.48
CA GLU A 156 -3.64 -15.16 -8.64
C GLU A 156 -2.77 -14.96 -9.90
N LYS A 157 -2.11 -13.79 -10.02
CA LYS A 157 -1.17 -13.47 -11.11
C LYS A 157 0.29 -13.83 -10.79
N GLY A 158 0.58 -14.42 -9.63
CA GLY A 158 1.94 -14.79 -9.22
C GLY A 158 2.82 -13.61 -8.82
N PHE A 159 2.24 -12.47 -8.42
CA PHE A 159 3.00 -11.29 -7.99
C PHE A 159 3.41 -11.31 -6.51
N GLY A 160 3.12 -12.37 -5.78
CA GLY A 160 3.51 -12.54 -4.39
C GLY A 160 2.65 -13.58 -3.71
N GLU A 161 2.83 -13.73 -2.41
CA GLU A 161 2.28 -14.84 -1.64
C GLU A 161 1.20 -14.37 -0.65
N ILE A 162 0.17 -15.20 -0.43
CA ILE A 162 -0.85 -14.98 0.60
C ILE A 162 -0.76 -16.06 1.67
N ASP A 163 -0.59 -17.31 1.29
CA ASP A 163 -0.83 -18.48 2.14
C ASP A 163 0.45 -18.99 2.82
N ASP A 164 1.56 -19.07 2.09
CA ASP A 164 2.85 -19.61 2.59
C ASP A 164 3.84 -18.48 2.97
N ILE A 165 3.59 -17.85 4.12
CA ILE A 165 4.38 -16.69 4.58
C ILE A 165 5.11 -17.06 5.87
N ASP A 166 6.44 -16.99 5.84
CA ASP A 166 7.28 -17.08 7.04
C ASP A 166 7.23 -15.76 7.83
N VAL A 167 6.70 -15.81 9.04
CA VAL A 167 6.56 -14.65 9.93
C VAL A 167 7.66 -14.72 10.98
N LEU A 168 8.53 -13.71 10.96
CA LEU A 168 9.59 -13.55 11.95
C LEU A 168 9.20 -12.51 13.00
N GLY A 169 9.45 -12.80 14.27
CA GLY A 169 9.13 -11.91 15.39
C GLY A 169 7.85 -12.35 16.10
N ASP A 170 6.97 -11.39 16.42
CA ASP A 170 5.72 -11.68 17.12
C ASP A 170 4.73 -12.44 16.22
N ASP A 171 4.15 -13.52 16.74
CA ASP A 171 3.09 -14.24 16.03
C ASP A 171 1.90 -13.35 15.71
N ILE A 172 1.27 -13.57 14.55
CA ILE A 172 0.08 -12.83 14.11
C ILE A 172 -0.98 -12.81 15.21
N GLU A 173 -1.26 -13.95 15.85
CA GLU A 173 -2.32 -14.05 16.87
C GLU A 173 -2.02 -13.21 18.13
N ASN A 174 -0.74 -12.94 18.45
CA ASN A 174 -0.37 -12.12 19.62
C ASN A 174 -0.66 -10.64 19.39
N VAL A 175 -0.52 -10.17 18.15
CA VAL A 175 -0.74 -8.76 17.77
C VAL A 175 -2.10 -8.53 17.10
N LYS A 176 -2.87 -9.60 16.88
CA LYS A 176 -4.14 -9.55 16.17
C LYS A 176 -5.18 -8.76 16.94
N ARG A 177 -5.88 -7.92 16.19
CA ARG A 177 -7.08 -7.24 16.64
C ARG A 177 -8.08 -7.19 15.50
N VAL A 178 -9.30 -7.65 15.76
CA VAL A 178 -10.38 -7.52 14.78
C VAL A 178 -10.83 -6.06 14.73
N PHE A 179 -10.53 -5.38 13.63
CA PHE A 179 -10.88 -3.97 13.45
C PHE A 179 -12.37 -3.83 13.22
N LYS A 180 -12.96 -2.76 13.76
CA LYS A 180 -14.33 -2.36 13.38
C LYS A 180 -14.39 -2.11 11.87
N ARG A 181 -15.42 -2.67 11.25
CA ARG A 181 -15.72 -2.52 9.82
C ARG A 181 -16.77 -1.42 9.61
N LEU A 182 -17.03 -1.08 8.35
CA LEU A 182 -18.10 -0.16 7.96
C LEU A 182 -19.48 -0.72 8.20
#